data_AF-A0A238K7K1-F1
#
_entry.id   AF-A0A238K7K1-F1
#
_cell.length_a   1.000
_cell.length_b   1.000
_cell.length_c   1.000
_cell.angle_alpha   90.00
_cell.angle_beta   90.00
_cell.angle_gamma   90.00
#
_symmetry.space_group_name_H-M   'P 1'
#
loop_
_entity.id
_entity.type
_entity.pdbx_description
1 polymer ?
#
loop_
_entity_poly.entity_id
_entity_poly.type
_entity_poly.pdbx_seq_one_letter_code
_entity_poly.pdbx_strand_id
1 'polypeptide(L)'
;MSAQHKHAKSEQTVSVREISAFEGDAVEMFTSWSGPSDSHLDAGDAVEMFTSWSGPVAGNTDAGDAVEMFTSWSGPVTGTTDAGDNVEAFTSWSGPTTGNSDAGDNVEMFTSWSGPAAGNTDAGDNVEAFTSWSGPTTGTSDAGDNVEAFTSWSGPVTA
;
A
#
# COMPACT_ATOMS: atom_id res chain seq x y z
N MET A 1 35.59 36.95 -21.63
CA MET A 1 34.13 37.02 -21.40
C MET A 1 33.71 35.66 -20.87
N SER A 2 33.64 35.47 -19.55
CA SER A 2 33.17 34.21 -18.96
C SER A 2 31.72 34.35 -18.50
N ALA A 3 30.84 33.49 -19.02
CA ALA A 3 29.46 33.40 -18.59
C ALA A 3 29.38 32.55 -17.31
N GLN A 4 28.84 33.12 -16.23
CA GLN A 4 28.51 32.36 -15.02
C GLN A 4 27.08 31.84 -15.12
N HIS A 5 26.93 30.51 -15.21
CA HIS A 5 25.63 29.87 -15.06
C HIS A 5 25.28 29.81 -13.58
N LYS A 6 24.19 30.49 -13.22
CA LYS A 6 23.63 30.50 -11.86
C LYS A 6 22.75 29.26 -11.72
N HIS A 7 23.21 28.26 -10.96
CA HIS A 7 22.35 27.13 -10.59
C HIS A 7 21.34 27.60 -9.53
N ALA A 8 20.08 27.77 -9.92
CA ALA A 8 18.99 27.92 -8.97
C ALA A 8 18.65 26.54 -8.41
N LYS A 9 18.92 26.33 -7.12
CA LYS A 9 18.49 25.14 -6.39
C LYS A 9 17.03 25.36 -6.03
N SER A 10 16.12 24.71 -6.75
CA SER A 10 14.70 24.69 -6.39
C SER A 10 14.54 23.74 -5.22
N GLU A 11 14.35 24.27 -4.00
CA GLU A 11 13.86 23.48 -2.88
C GLU A 11 12.38 23.23 -3.12
N GLN A 12 12.06 22.06 -3.67
CA GLN A 12 10.69 21.62 -3.87
C GLN A 12 10.14 21.24 -2.50
N THR A 13 9.30 22.10 -1.93
CA THR A 13 8.51 21.75 -0.74
C THR A 13 7.61 20.58 -1.09
N VAL A 14 7.92 19.41 -0.52
CA VAL A 14 7.05 18.24 -0.59
C VAL A 14 5.81 18.56 0.25
N SER A 15 4.66 18.74 -0.42
CA SER A 15 3.38 18.86 0.25
C SER A 15 2.97 17.46 0.73
N VAL A 16 3.26 17.15 1.99
CA VAL A 16 2.59 16.04 2.68
C VAL A 16 1.16 16.51 2.96
N ARG A 17 0.15 15.79 2.49
CA ARG A 17 -1.25 16.13 2.75
C ARG A 17 -1.91 14.89 3.36
N GLU A 18 -2.03 14.91 4.68
CA GLU A 18 -2.85 13.98 5.46
C GLU A 18 -4.33 14.29 5.20
N ILE A 19 -5.12 13.27 4.86
CA ILE A 19 -6.58 13.37 4.81
C ILE A 19 -7.12 12.29 5.74
N SER A 20 -7.98 12.69 6.68
CA SER A 20 -8.50 11.82 7.74
C SER A 20 -10.02 11.90 7.76
N ALA A 21 -10.70 10.76 7.64
CA ALA A 21 -12.14 10.67 7.86
C ALA A 21 -12.38 10.12 9.28
N PHE A 22 -12.92 10.98 10.15
CA PHE A 22 -13.05 10.68 11.58
C PHE A 22 -14.25 9.76 11.88
N GLU A 23 -15.36 9.85 11.15
CA GLU A 23 -16.56 9.01 11.31
C GLU A 23 -17.42 8.97 10.03
N GLY A 24 -17.79 7.78 9.55
CA GLY A 24 -18.76 7.56 8.46
C GLY A 24 -18.11 7.14 7.13
N ASP A 25 -18.84 7.27 6.03
CA ASP A 25 -18.36 6.78 4.73
C ASP A 25 -17.37 7.77 4.08
N ALA A 26 -16.21 7.28 3.62
CA ALA A 26 -15.21 8.05 2.90
C ALA A 26 -15.05 7.59 1.44
N VAL A 27 -14.85 8.52 0.52
CA VAL A 27 -14.48 8.21 -0.87
C VAL A 27 -13.39 9.16 -1.31
N GLU A 28 -12.18 8.63 -1.49
CA GLU A 28 -10.99 9.43 -1.71
C GLU A 28 -10.18 8.99 -2.93
N MET A 29 -9.60 9.97 -3.63
CA MET A 29 -8.66 9.70 -4.72
C MET A 29 -7.54 10.73 -4.70
N PHE A 30 -6.30 10.27 -4.64
CA PHE A 30 -5.13 11.12 -4.63
C PHE A 30 -4.07 10.67 -5.63
N THR A 31 -3.43 11.66 -6.25
CA THR A 31 -2.36 11.44 -7.21
C THR A 31 -1.22 12.40 -6.94
N SER A 32 0.00 11.88 -6.79
CA SER A 32 1.20 12.66 -6.51
C SER A 32 2.34 12.32 -7.47
N TRP A 33 3.11 13.34 -7.84
CA TRP A 33 4.31 13.15 -8.66
C TRP A 33 5.54 12.77 -7.82
N SER A 34 5.64 13.24 -6.59
CA SER A 34 6.87 13.03 -5.79
C SER A 34 6.65 13.07 -4.29
N GLY A 35 5.49 13.55 -3.83
CA GLY A 35 5.15 13.53 -2.42
C GLY A 35 4.53 12.21 -1.98
N PRO A 36 4.57 11.94 -0.66
CA PRO A 36 3.82 10.85 -0.06
C PRO A 36 2.33 11.01 -0.31
N SER A 37 1.60 9.91 -0.24
CA SER A 37 0.14 9.82 -0.42
C SER A 37 -0.39 8.94 0.69
N ASP A 38 -0.89 9.55 1.75
CA ASP A 38 -1.24 8.84 2.98
C ASP A 38 -2.70 9.17 3.35
N SER A 39 -3.45 8.16 3.80
CA SER A 39 -4.81 8.30 4.34
C SER A 39 -4.96 7.60 5.68
N HIS A 40 -5.97 8.03 6.42
CA HIS A 40 -6.32 7.42 7.69
C HIS A 40 -7.83 7.49 7.95
N LEU A 41 -8.39 6.34 8.31
CA LEU A 41 -9.79 6.15 8.62
C LEU A 41 -9.92 5.67 10.06
N ASP A 42 -10.52 6.47 10.92
CA ASP A 42 -10.71 6.11 12.33
C ASP A 42 -11.87 5.09 12.47
N ALA A 43 -12.97 5.33 11.76
CA ALA A 43 -14.17 4.49 11.81
C ALA A 43 -15.10 4.70 10.60
N GLY A 44 -15.59 3.61 10.02
CA GLY A 44 -16.63 3.61 8.97
C GLY A 44 -16.18 2.91 7.68
N ASP A 45 -16.98 3.05 6.62
CA ASP A 45 -16.69 2.37 5.36
C ASP A 45 -15.93 3.29 4.40
N ALA A 46 -15.00 2.77 3.62
CA ALA A 46 -14.26 3.61 2.69
C ALA A 46 -13.98 2.99 1.33
N VAL A 47 -13.83 3.87 0.34
CA VAL A 47 -13.34 3.51 -0.98
C VAL A 47 -12.25 4.50 -1.38
N GLU A 48 -11.00 4.05 -1.39
CA GLU A 48 -9.86 4.94 -1.56
C GLU A 48 -8.91 4.50 -2.69
N MET A 49 -8.31 5.48 -3.36
CA MET A 49 -7.31 5.23 -4.40
C MET A 49 -6.16 6.23 -4.33
N PHE A 50 -4.95 5.75 -4.03
CA PHE A 50 -3.76 6.57 -3.95
C PHE A 50 -2.71 6.15 -4.96
N THR A 51 -2.18 7.13 -5.66
CA THR A 51 -1.13 6.91 -6.65
C THR A 51 0.03 7.88 -6.45
N SER A 52 1.26 7.37 -6.44
CA SER A 52 2.45 8.20 -6.41
C SER A 52 3.49 7.74 -7.43
N TRP A 53 4.16 8.67 -8.08
CA TRP A 53 5.24 8.33 -9.00
C TRP A 53 6.55 8.03 -8.25
N SER A 54 6.94 8.88 -7.29
CA SER A 54 8.19 8.68 -6.55
C SER A 54 8.02 8.58 -5.04
N GLY A 55 6.87 8.97 -4.50
CA GLY A 55 6.62 8.98 -3.07
C GLY A 55 6.11 7.64 -2.54
N PRO A 56 6.21 7.43 -1.22
CA PRO A 56 5.51 6.34 -0.56
C PRO A 56 3.99 6.54 -0.71
N VAL A 57 3.26 5.44 -0.58
CA VAL A 57 1.80 5.44 -0.53
C VAL A 57 1.38 4.60 0.67
N ALA A 58 0.57 5.15 1.56
CA ALA A 58 0.08 4.47 2.75
C ALA A 58 -1.43 4.65 2.96
N GLY A 59 -2.09 3.67 3.56
CA GLY A 59 -3.42 3.81 4.14
C GLY A 59 -3.49 3.09 5.48
N ASN A 60 -4.34 3.58 6.39
CA ASN A 60 -4.59 2.94 7.67
C ASN A 60 -6.06 3.03 8.08
N THR A 61 -6.69 1.90 8.32
CA THR A 61 -8.08 1.78 8.78
C THR A 61 -8.12 1.20 10.19
N ASP A 62 -8.53 2.00 11.18
CA ASP A 62 -8.61 1.53 12.56
C ASP A 62 -9.86 0.65 12.78
N ALA A 63 -11.00 1.00 12.16
CA ALA A 63 -12.24 0.23 12.26
C ALA A 63 -13.17 0.44 11.06
N GLY A 64 -13.66 -0.64 10.45
CA GLY A 64 -14.69 -0.61 9.40
C GLY A 64 -14.22 -1.26 8.10
N ASP A 65 -15.08 -1.21 7.09
CA ASP A 65 -14.85 -1.97 5.86
C ASP A 65 -14.29 -1.06 4.75
N ALA A 66 -13.13 -1.40 4.19
CA ALA A 66 -12.48 -0.59 3.18
C ALA A 66 -12.25 -1.32 1.86
N VAL A 67 -12.31 -0.57 0.76
CA VAL A 67 -11.85 -1.02 -0.56
C VAL A 67 -10.80 -0.04 -1.05
N GLU A 68 -9.55 -0.47 -1.06
CA GLU A 68 -8.41 0.42 -1.24
C GLU A 68 -7.48 -0.02 -2.37
N MET A 69 -6.98 0.96 -3.11
CA MET A 69 -5.98 0.73 -4.16
C MET A 69 -4.80 1.67 -3.99
N PHE A 70 -3.62 1.09 -3.74
CA PHE A 70 -2.40 1.83 -3.52
C PHE A 70 -1.37 1.51 -4.59
N THR A 71 -0.89 2.53 -5.30
CA THR A 71 0.08 2.36 -6.39
C THR A 71 1.26 3.31 -6.25
N SER A 72 2.48 2.78 -6.25
CA SER A 72 3.69 3.59 -6.39
C SER A 72 4.61 3.09 -7.50
N TRP A 73 5.24 4.01 -8.24
CA TRP A 73 6.27 3.58 -9.20
C TRP A 73 7.61 3.32 -8.49
N SER A 74 8.04 4.22 -7.61
CA SER A 74 9.37 4.08 -6.96
C SER A 74 9.32 3.90 -5.46
N GLY A 75 8.23 4.31 -4.81
CA GLY A 75 8.10 4.31 -3.36
C GLY A 75 7.55 3.00 -2.81
N PRO A 76 7.67 2.80 -1.49
CA PRO A 76 6.97 1.74 -0.79
C PRO A 76 5.46 1.97 -0.86
N VAL A 77 4.72 0.87 -0.78
CA VAL A 77 3.26 0.88 -0.71
C VAL A 77 2.85 0.05 0.50
N THR A 78 2.09 0.65 1.41
CA THR A 78 1.71 0.02 2.68
C THR A 78 0.22 0.19 2.95
N GLY A 79 -0.45 -0.83 3.45
CA GLY A 79 -1.80 -0.74 4.01
C GLY A 79 -1.84 -1.43 5.36
N THR A 80 -2.68 -0.93 6.24
CA THR A 80 -2.90 -1.54 7.55
C THR A 80 -4.36 -1.42 7.92
N THR A 81 -4.94 -2.52 8.36
CA THR A 81 -6.30 -2.52 8.93
C THR A 81 -6.31 -3.20 10.29
N ASP A 82 -6.71 -2.46 11.32
CA ASP A 82 -6.79 -2.98 12.68
C ASP A 82 -8.06 -3.85 12.87
N ALA A 83 -9.21 -3.43 12.32
CA ALA A 83 -10.46 -4.17 12.42
C ALA A 83 -11.44 -3.90 11.28
N GLY A 84 -11.96 -4.94 10.64
CA GLY A 84 -13.00 -4.86 9.61
C GLY A 84 -12.67 -5.68 8.37
N ASP A 85 -13.60 -5.73 7.42
CA ASP A 85 -13.44 -6.53 6.21
C ASP A 85 -12.92 -5.67 5.05
N ASN A 86 -11.78 -6.04 4.46
CA ASN A 86 -11.14 -5.20 3.45
C ASN A 86 -10.83 -5.90 2.13
N VAL A 87 -10.79 -5.10 1.07
CA VAL A 87 -10.30 -5.52 -0.24
C VAL A 87 -9.24 -4.54 -0.69
N GLU A 88 -7.99 -4.99 -0.67
CA GLU A 88 -6.84 -4.10 -0.86
C GLU A 88 -5.97 -4.56 -2.04
N ALA A 89 -5.53 -3.60 -2.84
CA ALA A 89 -4.63 -3.84 -3.96
C ALA A 89 -3.38 -2.96 -3.86
N PHE A 90 -2.22 -3.61 -3.73
CA PHE A 90 -0.92 -2.97 -3.60
C PHE A 90 -0.09 -3.20 -4.86
N THR A 91 0.34 -2.11 -5.49
CA THR A 91 1.19 -2.17 -6.68
C THR A 91 2.43 -1.30 -6.53
N SER A 92 3.62 -1.90 -6.59
CA SER A 92 4.87 -1.15 -6.69
C SER A 92 5.76 -1.62 -7.83
N TRP A 93 6.36 -0.69 -8.58
CA TRP A 93 7.36 -1.09 -9.58
C TRP A 93 8.72 -1.36 -8.92
N SER A 94 9.20 -0.45 -8.07
CA SER A 94 10.55 -0.58 -7.51
C SER A 94 10.57 -0.76 -5.99
N GLY A 95 9.51 -0.32 -5.31
CA GLY A 95 9.44 -0.35 -3.86
C GLY A 95 8.82 -1.63 -3.30
N PRO A 96 8.91 -1.82 -1.98
CA PRO A 96 8.20 -2.89 -1.29
C PRO A 96 6.68 -2.65 -1.34
N THR A 97 5.90 -3.73 -1.33
CA THR A 97 4.46 -3.70 -1.08
C THR A 97 4.17 -4.48 0.20
N THR A 98 3.42 -3.91 1.14
CA THR A 98 3.13 -4.53 2.45
C THR A 98 1.68 -4.29 2.86
N GLY A 99 0.98 -5.35 3.27
CA GLY A 99 -0.35 -5.30 3.85
C GLY A 99 -0.32 -5.97 5.21
N ASN A 100 -1.06 -5.43 6.16
CA ASN A 100 -1.20 -6.01 7.50
C ASN A 100 -2.63 -5.85 7.98
N SER A 101 -3.22 -6.95 8.41
CA SER A 101 -4.59 -6.97 8.91
C SER A 101 -4.64 -7.65 10.28
N ASP A 102 -5.08 -6.95 11.31
CA ASP A 102 -5.11 -7.50 12.68
C ASP A 102 -6.37 -8.34 12.92
N ALA A 103 -7.54 -7.88 12.44
CA ALA A 103 -8.81 -8.59 12.59
C ALA A 103 -9.80 -8.33 11.44
N GLY A 104 -10.37 -9.39 10.87
CA GLY A 104 -11.45 -9.32 9.88
C GLY A 104 -11.16 -10.12 8.62
N ASP A 105 -12.13 -10.19 7.72
CA ASP A 105 -12.00 -10.97 6.48
C ASP A 105 -11.40 -10.11 5.37
N ASN A 106 -10.25 -10.53 4.82
CA ASN A 106 -9.48 -9.71 3.90
C ASN A 106 -9.26 -10.39 2.54
N VAL A 107 -9.20 -9.57 1.49
CA VAL A 107 -8.77 -9.99 0.16
C VAL A 107 -7.68 -9.05 -0.32
N GLU A 108 -6.44 -9.52 -0.30
CA GLU A 108 -5.27 -8.68 -0.56
C GLU A 108 -4.54 -9.14 -1.82
N MET A 109 -4.23 -8.19 -2.71
CA MET A 109 -3.43 -8.45 -3.91
C MET A 109 -2.15 -7.62 -3.89
N PHE A 110 -1.03 -8.32 -3.93
CA PHE A 110 0.29 -7.71 -3.98
C PHE A 110 0.95 -7.90 -5.34
N THR A 111 1.40 -6.79 -5.91
CA THR A 111 2.13 -6.78 -7.18
C THR A 111 3.40 -5.96 -7.04
N SER A 112 4.56 -6.61 -7.15
CA SER A 112 5.84 -5.94 -7.19
C SER A 112 6.70 -6.35 -8.38
N TRP A 113 7.32 -5.39 -9.06
CA TRP A 113 8.29 -5.75 -10.10
C TRP A 113 9.65 -6.08 -9.50
N SER A 114 10.21 -5.16 -8.70
CA SER A 114 11.58 -5.31 -8.18
C SER A 114 11.66 -5.42 -6.66
N GLY A 115 10.65 -4.95 -5.94
CA GLY A 115 10.64 -4.93 -4.49
C GLY A 115 10.04 -6.19 -3.87
N PRO A 116 10.22 -6.39 -2.56
CA PRO A 116 9.55 -7.45 -1.84
C PRO A 116 8.03 -7.22 -1.78
N ALA A 117 7.26 -8.29 -1.72
CA ALA A 117 5.83 -8.24 -1.43
C ALA A 117 5.55 -9.04 -0.16
N ALA A 118 4.84 -8.45 0.79
CA ALA A 118 4.53 -9.07 2.07
C ALA A 118 3.07 -8.84 2.47
N GLY A 119 2.40 -9.87 2.96
CA GLY A 119 1.08 -9.80 3.61
C GLY A 119 1.15 -10.46 4.97
N ASN A 120 0.45 -9.91 5.94
CA ASN A 120 0.30 -10.50 7.26
C ASN A 120 -1.16 -10.38 7.73
N THR A 121 -1.72 -11.47 8.27
CA THR A 121 -3.03 -11.44 8.91
C THR A 121 -3.00 -12.15 10.26
N ASP A 122 -3.35 -11.43 11.32
CA ASP A 122 -3.34 -11.98 12.67
C ASP A 122 -4.61 -12.81 12.93
N ALA A 123 -5.80 -12.31 12.56
CA ALA A 123 -7.07 -13.01 12.74
C ALA A 123 -8.12 -12.71 11.65
N GLY A 124 -8.83 -13.75 11.19
CA GLY A 124 -9.91 -13.65 10.20
C GLY A 124 -9.61 -14.48 8.95
N ASP A 125 -10.56 -14.56 8.02
CA ASP A 125 -10.36 -15.32 6.79
C ASP A 125 -9.69 -14.44 5.72
N ASN A 126 -8.55 -14.88 5.17
CA ASN A 126 -7.84 -14.12 4.14
C ASN A 126 -7.70 -14.88 2.82
N VAL A 127 -7.86 -14.17 1.71
CA VAL A 127 -7.41 -14.57 0.38
C VAL A 127 -6.32 -13.62 -0.13
N GLU A 128 -5.07 -14.09 -0.14
CA GLU A 128 -3.93 -13.30 -0.60
C GLU A 128 -3.39 -13.80 -1.95
N ALA A 129 -3.04 -12.85 -2.82
CA ALA A 129 -2.35 -13.14 -4.07
C ALA A 129 -1.09 -12.29 -4.24
N PHE A 130 0.06 -12.96 -4.35
CA PHE A 130 1.36 -12.34 -4.53
C PHE A 130 1.89 -12.53 -5.93
N THR A 131 2.32 -11.43 -6.53
CA THR A 131 2.89 -11.39 -7.88
C THR A 131 4.21 -10.63 -7.81
N SER A 132 5.33 -11.32 -8.06
CA SER A 132 6.65 -10.71 -8.09
C SER A 132 7.46 -11.08 -9.31
N TRP A 133 8.15 -10.10 -9.91
CA TRP A 133 9.13 -10.41 -10.95
C TRP A 133 10.50 -10.76 -10.36
N SER A 134 10.99 -9.94 -9.43
CA SER A 134 12.38 -10.01 -8.95
C SER A 134 12.53 -10.10 -7.44
N GLY A 135 11.57 -9.56 -6.69
CA GLY A 135 11.64 -9.47 -5.24
C GLY A 135 11.08 -10.70 -4.53
N PRO A 136 11.44 -10.92 -3.26
CA PRO A 136 10.87 -12.00 -2.48
C PRO A 136 9.37 -11.77 -2.22
N THR A 137 8.61 -12.85 -2.06
CA THR A 137 7.20 -12.77 -1.62
C THR A 137 7.02 -13.53 -0.31
N THR A 138 6.28 -12.95 0.63
CA THR A 138 5.98 -13.56 1.93
C THR A 138 4.49 -13.37 2.26
N GLY A 139 3.79 -14.43 2.59
CA GLY A 139 2.49 -14.36 3.26
C GLY A 139 2.62 -15.00 4.64
N THR A 140 1.97 -14.43 5.65
CA THR A 140 1.85 -15.04 6.98
C THR A 140 0.45 -14.84 7.52
N SER A 141 -0.17 -15.91 7.98
CA SER A 141 -1.50 -15.84 8.58
C SER A 141 -1.58 -16.69 9.85
N ASP A 142 -2.04 -16.10 10.95
CA ASP A 142 -2.01 -16.73 12.28
C ASP A 142 -3.30 -17.49 12.63
N ALA A 143 -4.48 -16.89 12.44
CA ALA A 143 -5.77 -17.50 12.77
C ALA A 143 -6.87 -17.20 11.74
N GLY A 144 -7.61 -18.24 11.31
CA GLY A 144 -8.69 -18.16 10.32
C GLY A 144 -8.47 -19.11 9.14
N ASP A 145 -9.37 -19.07 8.16
CA ASP A 145 -9.24 -19.83 6.91
C ASP A 145 -8.48 -18.99 5.87
N ASN A 146 -7.28 -19.43 5.50
CA ASN A 146 -6.39 -18.66 4.61
C ASN A 146 -6.13 -19.35 3.28
N VAL A 147 -6.17 -18.58 2.20
CA VAL A 147 -5.84 -19.01 0.85
C VAL A 147 -4.79 -18.07 0.26
N GLU A 148 -3.56 -18.55 0.13
CA GLU A 148 -2.46 -17.77 -0.45
C GLU A 148 -2.03 -18.34 -1.81
N ALA A 149 -1.78 -17.45 -2.76
CA ALA A 149 -1.26 -17.79 -4.08
C ALA A 149 -0.01 -16.96 -4.41
N PHE A 150 1.09 -17.63 -4.75
CA PHE A 150 2.35 -16.98 -5.07
C PHE A 150 2.76 -17.21 -6.51
N THR A 151 3.10 -16.13 -7.19
CA THR A 151 3.71 -16.16 -8.51
C THR A 151 4.99 -15.32 -8.48
N SER A 152 6.13 -16.00 -8.67
CA SER A 152 7.45 -15.35 -8.70
C SER A 152 8.24 -15.82 -9.90
N TRP A 153 8.87 -14.87 -10.60
CA TRP A 153 9.77 -15.21 -11.72
C TRP A 153 11.18 -15.51 -11.25
N SER A 154 11.75 -14.66 -10.38
CA SER A 154 13.15 -14.75 -9.95
C SER A 154 13.38 -14.62 -8.45
N GLY A 155 12.36 -14.16 -7.69
CA GLY A 155 12.45 -13.97 -6.25
C GLY A 155 12.09 -15.24 -5.46
N PRO A 156 12.62 -15.42 -4.24
CA PRO A 156 12.21 -16.52 -3.38
C PRO A 156 10.77 -16.30 -2.86
N VAL A 157 10.08 -17.40 -2.55
CA VAL A 157 8.72 -17.40 -1.99
C VAL A 157 8.78 -17.99 -0.59
N THR A 158 8.10 -17.34 0.36
CA THR A 158 7.87 -17.82 1.74
C THR A 158 6.38 -17.75 2.01
N ALA A 159 5.84 -18.78 2.65
CA ALA A 159 4.46 -18.93 3.10
C ALA A 159 4.49 -19.74 4.40
#